data_AF-A0A838CQX0-F1
#
_entry.id   AF-A0A838CQX0-F1
#
_cell.length_a   1.000
_cell.length_b   1.000
_cell.length_c   1.000
_cell.angle_alpha   90.00
_cell.angle_beta   90.00
_cell.angle_gamma   90.00
#
_symmetry.space_group_name_H-M   'P 1'
#
loop_
_entity.id
_entity.type
_entity.pdbx_description
1 polymer ?
#
loop_
_entity_poly.entity_id
_entity_poly.type
_entity_poly.pdbx_seq_one_letter_code
_entity_poly.pdbx_strand_id
1 'polypeptide(L)'
;MAAVYDFSYYRARKLVKNRMKDKGLIYEVYFSTVQFVYVNLWRNHQDGMEFLTTHTDLKELFNGDEQKFATTFMLIHKYWELEPVACHGMFDQFQTIGDVCHYIERKVKTM
;
A
#
# COMPACT_ATOMS: atom_id res chain seq x y z
N MET A 1 24.53 -0.34 4.16
CA MET A 1 23.57 0.80 4.13
C MET A 1 22.29 0.35 4.82
N ALA A 2 22.17 0.63 6.11
CA ALA A 2 21.20 0.00 7.00
C ALA A 2 20.13 1.01 7.48
N ALA A 3 18.89 0.52 7.56
CA ALA A 3 17.85 0.94 8.51
C ALA A 3 17.10 2.28 8.35
N VAL A 4 16.81 2.74 7.11
CA VAL A 4 15.75 3.78 6.91
C VAL A 4 14.39 3.15 6.53
N TYR A 5 14.39 1.92 6.01
CA TYR A 5 13.20 1.24 5.48
C TYR A 5 12.22 0.76 6.55
N ASP A 6 12.72 0.37 7.73
CA ASP A 6 11.88 -0.25 8.76
C ASP A 6 10.90 0.75 9.38
N PHE A 7 11.26 2.03 9.47
CA PHE A 7 10.45 3.01 10.19
C PHE A 7 9.07 3.24 9.53
N SER A 8 9.02 3.35 8.20
CA SER A 8 7.77 3.47 7.44
C SER A 8 6.88 2.24 7.64
N TYR A 9 7.49 1.05 7.62
CA TYR A 9 6.78 -0.22 7.84
C TYR A 9 6.17 -0.31 9.24
N TYR A 10 6.96 -0.07 10.29
CA TYR A 10 6.48 -0.13 11.67
C TYR A 10 5.41 0.92 11.96
N ARG A 11 5.54 2.12 11.39
CA ARG A 11 4.56 3.19 11.53
C ARG A 11 3.22 2.80 10.89
N ALA A 12 3.23 2.38 9.63
CA ALA A 12 2.01 1.95 8.93
C ALA A 12 1.36 0.74 9.63
N ARG A 13 2.14 -0.30 9.95
CA ARG A 13 1.66 -1.49 10.65
C ARG A 13 1.00 -1.17 11.98
N LYS A 14 1.59 -0.26 12.78
CA LYS A 14 1.01 0.17 14.07
C LYS A 14 -0.33 0.88 13.88
N LEU A 15 -0.44 1.75 12.86
CA LEU A 15 -1.68 2.46 12.56
C LEU A 15 -2.79 1.53 12.08
N VAL A 16 -2.46 0.54 11.24
CA VAL A 16 -3.39 -0.49 10.79
C VAL A 16 -3.87 -1.32 11.98
N LYS A 17 -2.96 -1.94 12.74
CA LYS A 17 -3.34 -2.80 13.88
C LYS A 17 -4.20 -2.09 14.92
N ASN A 18 -3.96 -0.80 15.18
CA ASN A 18 -4.73 -0.05 16.17
C ASN A 18 -6.17 0.25 15.73
N ARG A 19 -6.47 0.30 14.42
CA ARG A 19 -7.81 0.62 13.90
C ARG A 19 -8.62 -0.61 13.44
N MET A 20 -8.02 -1.80 13.47
CA MET A 20 -8.56 -3.01 12.82
C MET A 20 -9.31 -4.00 13.71
N LYS A 21 -9.63 -3.64 14.96
CA LYS A 21 -10.53 -4.49 15.75
C LYS A 21 -11.91 -4.54 15.05
N ASP A 22 -12.26 -5.72 14.53
CA ASP A 22 -13.61 -6.13 14.07
C ASP A 22 -14.17 -5.57 12.74
N LYS A 23 -13.35 -5.13 11.78
CA LYS A 23 -13.87 -4.52 10.51
C LYS A 23 -13.87 -5.42 9.26
N GLY A 24 -13.38 -6.65 9.36
CA GLY A 24 -13.38 -7.62 8.26
C GLY A 24 -12.29 -7.40 7.21
N LEU A 25 -12.01 -8.47 6.44
CA LEU A 25 -10.85 -8.56 5.53
C LEU A 25 -10.80 -7.43 4.49
N ILE A 26 -11.92 -7.13 3.84
CA ILE A 26 -11.98 -6.12 2.76
C ILE A 26 -11.56 -4.75 3.27
N TYR A 27 -12.06 -4.37 4.46
CA TYR A 27 -11.71 -3.10 5.08
C TYR A 27 -10.24 -3.07 5.50
N GLU A 28 -9.71 -4.19 6.00
CA GLU A 28 -8.29 -4.29 6.36
C GLU A 28 -7.38 -4.16 5.13
N VAL A 29 -7.74 -4.79 4.01
CA VAL A 29 -7.01 -4.68 2.73
C VAL A 29 -7.01 -3.24 2.23
N TYR A 30 -8.18 -2.59 2.21
CA TYR A 30 -8.30 -1.20 1.81
C TYR A 30 -7.44 -0.28 2.68
N PHE A 31 -7.63 -0.35 4.00
CA PHE A 31 -6.96 0.58 4.91
C PHE A 31 -5.46 0.32 4.99
N SER A 32 -5.01 -0.93 4.97
CA SER A 32 -3.57 -1.24 4.92
C SER A 32 -2.94 -0.66 3.67
N THR A 33 -3.54 -0.89 2.49
CA THR A 33 -3.08 -0.31 1.22
C THR A 33 -2.98 1.21 1.31
N VAL A 34 -4.05 1.89 1.73
CA VAL A 34 -4.09 3.35 1.87
C VAL A 34 -3.04 3.85 2.87
N GLN A 35 -2.86 3.19 4.02
CA GLN A 35 -1.85 3.58 5.01
C GLN A 35 -0.43 3.47 4.48
N PHE A 36 -0.11 2.37 3.81
CA PHE A 36 1.24 2.16 3.25
C PHE A 36 1.53 3.16 2.13
N VAL A 37 0.56 3.41 1.26
CA VAL A 37 0.65 4.45 0.23
C VAL A 37 0.89 5.81 0.88
N TYR A 38 0.06 6.18 1.85
CA TYR A 38 0.15 7.47 2.53
C TYR A 38 1.49 7.70 3.25
N VAL A 39 1.99 6.71 4.01
CA VAL A 39 3.26 6.84 4.74
C VAL A 39 4.44 7.02 3.79
N ASN A 40 4.41 6.40 2.61
CA ASN A 40 5.47 6.54 1.61
C ASN A 40 5.36 7.82 0.78
N LEU A 41 4.17 8.44 0.73
CA LEU A 41 3.93 9.74 0.08
C LEU A 41 4.13 10.95 1.02
N TRP A 42 3.96 10.78 2.34
CA TRP A 42 4.03 11.87 3.33
C TRP A 42 5.34 12.67 3.25
N ARG A 43 6.42 12.12 2.69
CA ARG A 43 7.63 12.92 2.45
C ARG A 43 7.40 14.14 1.53
N ASN A 44 6.37 14.13 0.69
CA ASN A 44 6.14 15.16 -0.34
C ASN A 44 4.75 15.81 -0.34
N HIS A 45 3.70 15.23 0.27
CA HIS A 45 2.34 15.78 0.19
C HIS A 45 1.73 16.10 1.56
N GLN A 46 1.15 17.30 1.69
CA GLN A 46 0.43 17.79 2.88
C GLN A 46 -1.05 17.37 2.91
N ASP A 47 -1.57 16.76 1.84
CA ASP A 47 -2.97 16.36 1.76
C ASP A 47 -3.23 15.06 2.54
N GLY A 48 -4.26 15.10 3.40
CA GLY A 48 -4.61 13.99 4.29
C GLY A 48 -5.08 12.74 3.55
N MET A 49 -5.12 11.61 4.26
CA MET A 49 -5.64 10.32 3.75
C MET A 49 -7.06 10.37 3.19
N GLU A 50 -7.81 11.43 3.49
CA GLU A 50 -9.21 11.61 3.12
C GLU A 50 -9.43 11.74 1.60
N PHE A 51 -8.37 12.02 0.83
CA PHE A 51 -8.43 12.09 -0.63
C PHE A 51 -8.08 10.78 -1.34
N LEU A 52 -7.59 9.78 -0.60
CA LEU A 52 -7.24 8.48 -1.18
C LEU A 52 -8.50 7.61 -1.24
N THR A 53 -8.93 7.29 -2.46
CA THR A 53 -10.07 6.41 -2.76
C THR A 53 -9.61 5.26 -3.64
N THR A 54 -10.47 4.24 -3.84
CA THR A 54 -10.18 3.14 -4.77
C THR A 54 -9.99 3.60 -6.22
N HIS A 55 -10.48 4.78 -6.58
CA HIS A 55 -10.34 5.34 -7.93
C HIS A 55 -9.11 6.23 -8.09
N THR A 56 -8.34 6.47 -7.03
CA THR A 56 -7.13 7.29 -7.10
C THR A 56 -6.10 6.63 -8.00
N ASP A 57 -5.66 7.36 -9.03
CA ASP A 57 -4.63 6.94 -9.97
C ASP A 57 -3.25 6.87 -9.29
N LEU A 58 -2.61 5.70 -9.35
CA LEU A 58 -1.32 5.46 -8.70
C LEU A 58 -0.17 6.14 -9.43
N LYS A 59 -0.24 6.28 -10.76
CA LYS A 59 0.80 6.94 -11.53
C LYS A 59 0.84 8.42 -11.21
N GLU A 60 -0.30 9.09 -11.14
CA GLU A 60 -0.42 10.47 -10.70
C GLU A 60 0.01 10.60 -9.24
N LEU A 61 -0.47 9.72 -8.37
CA LEU A 61 -0.18 9.77 -6.94
C LEU A 61 1.32 9.62 -6.61
N PHE A 62 2.02 8.78 -7.36
CA PHE A 62 3.48 8.61 -7.21
C PHE A 62 4.29 9.53 -8.14
N ASN A 63 3.66 10.45 -8.88
CA ASN A 63 4.31 11.30 -9.89
C ASN A 63 5.14 10.49 -10.91
N GLY A 64 4.66 9.31 -11.30
CA GLY A 64 5.35 8.38 -12.19
C GLY A 64 6.56 7.67 -11.56
N ASP A 65 6.82 7.83 -10.26
CA ASP A 65 7.92 7.19 -9.55
C ASP A 65 7.59 5.71 -9.26
N GLU A 66 7.90 4.86 -10.23
CA GLU A 66 7.63 3.42 -10.16
C GLU A 66 8.43 2.74 -9.03
N GLN A 67 9.62 3.25 -8.68
CA GLN A 67 10.42 2.68 -7.58
C GLN A 67 9.77 2.92 -6.22
N LYS A 68 9.18 4.11 -5.99
CA LYS A 68 8.40 4.37 -4.79
C LYS A 68 7.15 3.51 -4.72
N PHE A 69 6.47 3.31 -5.85
CA PHE A 69 5.31 2.43 -5.89
C PHE A 69 5.71 0.97 -5.61
N ALA A 70 6.74 0.45 -6.27
CA ALA A 70 7.29 -0.88 -6.02
C ALA A 70 7.69 -1.09 -4.55
N THR A 71 8.36 -0.12 -3.96
CA THR A 71 8.70 -0.14 -2.53
C THR A 71 7.46 -0.22 -1.66
N THR A 72 6.45 0.60 -1.93
CA THR A 72 5.18 0.60 -1.19
C THR A 72 4.47 -0.75 -1.31
N PHE A 73 4.41 -1.30 -2.52
CA PHE A 73 3.78 -2.57 -2.81
C PHE A 73 4.48 -3.74 -2.10
N MET A 74 5.81 -3.76 -2.06
CA MET A 74 6.57 -4.74 -1.29
C MET A 74 6.29 -4.65 0.21
N LEU A 75 6.08 -3.46 0.76
CA LEU A 75 5.71 -3.29 2.17
C LEU A 75 4.30 -3.82 2.47
N ILE A 76 3.37 -3.66 1.53
CA ILE A 76 2.02 -4.23 1.63
C ILE A 76 2.10 -5.77 1.58
N HIS A 77 2.88 -6.34 0.65
CA HIS A 77 3.15 -7.79 0.61
C HIS A 77 3.73 -8.30 1.93
N LYS A 78 4.73 -7.60 2.48
CA LYS A 78 5.33 -7.94 3.77
C LYS A 78 4.32 -7.88 4.92
N TYR A 79 3.38 -6.94 4.90
CA TYR A 79 2.34 -6.84 5.93
C TYR A 79 1.39 -8.05 5.90
N TRP A 80 1.00 -8.48 4.70
CA TRP A 80 0.10 -9.60 4.47
C TRP A 80 0.81 -10.96 4.38
N GLU A 81 2.12 -11.00 4.62
CA GLU A 81 2.95 -12.21 4.54
C GLU A 81 2.86 -12.92 3.17
N LEU A 82 2.65 -12.14 2.10
CA LEU A 82 2.57 -12.63 0.73
C LEU A 82 3.97 -12.86 0.14
N GLU A 83 4.07 -13.83 -0.78
CA GLU A 83 5.30 -14.06 -1.52
C GLU A 83 5.74 -12.80 -2.29
N PRO A 84 7.05 -12.51 -2.34
CA PRO A 84 7.57 -11.40 -3.12
C PRO A 84 7.33 -11.63 -4.62
N VAL A 85 6.90 -10.58 -5.31
CA VAL A 85 6.63 -10.61 -6.76
C VAL A 85 7.52 -9.60 -7.47
N ALA A 86 7.94 -9.93 -8.69
CA ALA A 86 8.70 -9.03 -9.53
C ALA A 86 7.86 -7.78 -9.87
N CYS A 87 8.38 -6.60 -9.55
CA CYS A 87 7.70 -5.32 -9.72
C CYS A 87 8.17 -4.64 -11.02
N HIS A 88 7.72 -5.14 -12.17
CA HIS A 88 8.00 -4.55 -13.50
C HIS A 88 6.70 -4.12 -14.18
N GLY A 89 6.64 -2.88 -14.70
CA GLY A 89 5.45 -2.36 -15.38
C GLY A 89 4.30 -2.19 -14.40
N MET A 90 4.60 -1.74 -13.19
CA MET A 90 3.65 -1.73 -12.07
C MET A 90 2.44 -0.84 -12.36
N PHE A 91 2.64 0.30 -13.03
CA PHE A 91 1.53 1.18 -13.40
C PHE A 91 0.68 0.64 -14.56
N ASP A 92 1.23 -0.24 -15.40
CA ASP A 92 0.45 -0.95 -16.42
C ASP A 92 -0.43 -2.04 -15.81
N GLN A 93 0.04 -2.65 -14.72
CA GLN A 93 -0.70 -3.70 -13.99
C GLN A 93 -1.68 -3.13 -12.96
N PHE A 94 -1.33 -2.02 -12.31
CA PHE A 94 -2.09 -1.39 -11.25
C PHE A 94 -2.24 0.10 -11.55
N GLN A 95 -3.38 0.47 -12.11
CA GLN A 95 -3.68 1.86 -12.43
C GLN A 95 -4.17 2.61 -11.20
N THR A 96 -4.94 1.94 -10.34
CA THR A 96 -5.61 2.57 -9.21
C THR A 96 -5.31 1.86 -7.88
N ILE A 97 -5.57 2.57 -6.77
CA ILE A 97 -5.54 1.95 -5.43
C ILE A 97 -6.48 0.74 -5.36
N GLY A 98 -7.62 0.79 -6.04
CA GLY A 98 -8.58 -0.30 -6.13
C GLY A 98 -7.98 -1.57 -6.73
N ASP A 99 -7.17 -1.46 -7.77
CA ASP A 99 -6.51 -2.61 -8.41
C ASP A 99 -5.56 -3.31 -7.43
N VAL A 100 -4.80 -2.54 -6.65
CA VAL A 100 -3.94 -3.06 -5.59
C VAL A 100 -4.78 -3.74 -4.50
N CYS A 101 -5.88 -3.13 -4.06
CA CYS A 101 -6.77 -3.71 -3.06
C CYS A 101 -7.32 -5.07 -3.54
N HIS A 102 -7.85 -5.13 -4.77
CA HIS A 102 -8.39 -6.36 -5.33
C HIS A 102 -7.33 -7.44 -5.50
N TYR A 103 -6.12 -7.07 -5.90
CA TYR A 103 -5.01 -8.00 -6.01
C TYR A 103 -4.64 -8.62 -4.65
N ILE A 104 -4.46 -7.78 -3.63
CA ILE A 104 -4.12 -8.24 -2.27
C ILE A 104 -5.26 -9.09 -1.70
N GLU A 105 -6.51 -8.66 -1.85
CA GLU A 105 -7.68 -9.42 -1.41
C GLU A 105 -7.70 -10.82 -2.03
N ARG A 106 -7.48 -10.93 -3.35
CA ARG A 106 -7.42 -12.21 -4.04
C ARG A 106 -6.30 -13.10 -3.52
N LYS A 107 -5.11 -12.53 -3.31
CA LYS A 107 -3.94 -13.27 -2.80
C LYS A 107 -4.17 -13.78 -1.38
N VAL A 108 -4.68 -12.94 -0.49
CA VAL A 108 -4.96 -13.29 0.90
C VAL A 108 -6.06 -14.35 1.00
N LYS A 109 -7.10 -14.31 0.14
CA LYS A 109 -8.15 -15.34 0.11
C LYS A 109 -7.69 -16.69 -0.47
N THR A 110 -6.57 -16.72 -1.20
CA THR A 110 -6.03 -17.94 -1.84
C THR A 110 -4.95 -18.61 -0.98
N MET A 111 -4.47 -17.94 0.08
CA MET A 111 -3.66 -18.56 1.14
C MET A 111 -4.54 -19.39 2.07
#